data_AF-A0A932ZSQ6-F1
#
_entry.id   AF-A0A932ZSQ6-F1
#
_cell.length_a   1.000
_cell.length_b   1.000
_cell.length_c   1.000
_cell.angle_alpha   90.00
_cell.angle_beta   90.00
_cell.angle_gamma   90.00
#
_symmetry.space_group_name_H-M   'P 1'
#
loop_
_entity.id
_entity.type
_entity.pdbx_description
1 polymer ?
#
loop_
_entity_poly.entity_id
_entity_poly.type
_entity_poly.pdbx_seq_one_letter_code
_entity_poly.pdbx_strand_id
1 'polypeptide(L)'
;MSLRSSPLPEAVRRAGNQLAVCLAREVRDGERVFHGVNSPLPMVAVFLARRLHAPRLVLIEVAGSVNPRPRFMPRSTHDPELCHGTAALFSNADAYDL
;
A
#
# COMPACT_ATOMS: atom_id res chain seq x y z
N MET A 1 10.90 22.32 2.03
CA MET A 1 11.18 22.42 0.59
C MET A 1 10.15 21.56 -0.15
N SER A 2 9.03 22.14 -0.59
CA SER A 2 7.98 21.41 -1.30
C SER A 2 8.37 21.37 -2.78
N LEU A 3 8.94 20.25 -3.23
CA LEU A 3 9.11 19.96 -4.65
C LEU A 3 7.72 19.72 -5.24
N ARG A 4 7.03 20.79 -5.63
CA ARG A 4 5.89 20.66 -6.55
C ARG A 4 6.46 20.34 -7.91
N SER A 5 6.67 19.07 -8.19
CA SER A 5 6.95 18.61 -9.54
C SER A 5 5.78 18.99 -10.44
N SER A 6 6.09 19.48 -11.64
CA SER A 6 5.09 19.67 -12.70
C SER A 6 4.29 18.36 -12.87
N PRO A 7 2.97 18.43 -13.10
CA PRO A 7 2.16 17.23 -13.22
C PRO A 7 2.70 16.34 -14.35
N LEU A 8 2.83 15.03 -14.07
CA LEU A 8 3.27 14.03 -15.05
C LEU A 8 2.38 14.08 -16.31
N PRO A 9 2.89 13.77 -17.51
CA PRO A 9 2.08 13.70 -18.72
C PRO A 9 0.82 12.84 -18.53
N GLU A 10 -0.30 13.22 -19.15
CA GLU A 10 -1.60 12.52 -18.97
C GLU A 10 -1.51 11.02 -19.28
N ALA A 11 -0.80 10.65 -20.35
CA ALA A 11 -0.59 9.26 -20.71
C ALA A 11 0.09 8.45 -19.59
N VAL A 12 1.07 9.05 -18.89
CA VAL A 12 1.77 8.42 -17.77
C VAL A 12 0.84 8.26 -16.56
N ARG A 13 0.04 9.28 -16.24
CA ARG A 13 -0.96 9.19 -15.16
C ARG A 13 -1.97 8.09 -15.43
N ARG A 14 -2.50 8.03 -16.65
CA ARG A 14 -3.46 7.00 -17.06
C ARG A 14 -2.88 5.60 -16.96
N ALA A 15 -1.64 5.41 -17.44
CA ALA A 15 -0.93 4.15 -17.31
C ALA A 15 -0.74 3.75 -15.84
N GLY A 16 -0.30 4.68 -14.98
CA GLY A 16 -0.17 4.44 -13.54
C GLY A 16 -1.48 4.01 -12.88
N ASN A 17 -2.59 4.66 -13.20
CA ASN A 17 -3.92 4.30 -12.70
C ASN A 17 -4.37 2.91 -13.18
N GLN A 18 -4.14 2.59 -14.46
CA GLN A 18 -4.46 1.26 -15.01
C GLN A 18 -3.66 0.17 -14.32
N LEU A 19 -2.35 0.38 -14.11
CA LEU A 19 -1.50 -0.57 -13.39
C LEU A 19 -1.95 -0.76 -11.94
N ALA A 20 -2.31 0.32 -11.23
CA ALA A 20 -2.84 0.23 -9.86
C ALA A 20 -4.13 -0.61 -9.81
N VAL A 21 -5.04 -0.42 -10.78
CA VAL A 21 -6.28 -1.19 -10.86
C VAL A 21 -6.01 -2.66 -11.18
N CYS A 22 -5.11 -2.94 -12.13
CA CYS A 22 -4.74 -4.32 -12.46
C CYS A 22 -4.15 -5.02 -11.24
N LEU A 23 -3.18 -4.41 -10.55
CA LEU A 23 -2.58 -4.96 -9.33
C LEU A 23 -3.62 -5.16 -8.21
N ALA A 24 -4.55 -4.21 -8.04
CA ALA A 24 -5.59 -4.34 -7.01
C ALA A 24 -6.50 -5.55 -7.24
N ARG A 25 -6.76 -5.91 -8.51
CA ARG A 25 -7.61 -7.06 -8.88
C ARG A 25 -6.95 -8.41 -8.58
N GLU A 26 -5.63 -8.46 -8.48
CA GLU A 26 -4.92 -9.68 -8.10
C GLU A 26 -5.10 -10.03 -6.62
N VAL A 27 -5.50 -9.05 -5.79
CA VAL A 27 -5.71 -9.25 -4.36
C VAL A 27 -7.11 -9.79 -4.08
N ARG A 28 -7.18 -10.90 -3.35
CA ARG A 28 -8.43 -11.55 -2.93
C ARG A 28 -8.86 -11.08 -1.54
N ASP A 29 -10.17 -11.10 -1.31
CA ASP A 29 -10.73 -10.77 0.00
C ASP A 29 -10.29 -11.81 1.06
N GLY A 30 -9.67 -11.36 2.15
CA GLY A 30 -9.09 -12.22 3.18
C GLY A 30 -7.64 -12.67 2.92
N GLU A 31 -7.03 -12.28 1.80
CA GLU A 31 -5.64 -12.62 1.49
C GLU A 31 -4.64 -11.90 2.40
N ARG A 32 -3.54 -12.58 2.72
CA ARG A 32 -2.37 -11.99 3.38
C ARG A 32 -1.46 -11.39 2.32
N VAL A 33 -1.26 -10.07 2.37
CA VAL A 33 -0.53 -9.31 1.36
C VAL A 33 0.65 -8.61 2.01
N PHE A 34 1.77 -8.61 1.31
CA PHE A 34 2.99 -7.90 1.66
C PHE A 34 3.48 -7.14 0.43
N HIS A 35 4.04 -5.94 0.63
CA HIS A 35 4.80 -5.25 -0.40
C HIS A 35 6.16 -4.81 0.15
N GLY A 36 7.19 -4.87 -0.68
CA GLY A 36 8.54 -4.52 -0.29
C GLY A 36 8.78 -3.01 -0.15
N VAL A 37 10.05 -2.66 0.08
CA VAL A 37 10.52 -1.27 0.09
C VAL A 37 10.38 -0.61 -1.29
N ASN A 38 10.27 0.72 -1.32
CA ASN A 38 10.21 1.52 -2.56
C ASN A 38 9.13 1.06 -3.56
N SER A 39 8.02 0.55 -3.04
CA SER A 39 6.92 -0.04 -3.82
C SER A 39 5.62 0.77 -3.71
N PRO A 40 5.59 2.07 -4.09
CA PRO A 40 4.44 2.95 -3.87
C PRO A 40 3.21 2.53 -4.69
N LEU A 41 3.41 1.99 -5.90
CA LEU A 41 2.31 1.55 -6.75
C LEU A 41 1.62 0.29 -6.19
N PRO A 42 2.34 -0.77 -5.78
CA PRO A 42 1.76 -1.86 -5.00
C PRO A 42 1.04 -1.40 -3.73
N MET A 43 1.62 -0.48 -2.95
CA MET A 43 0.97 0.08 -1.76
C MET A 43 -0.40 0.69 -2.10
N VAL A 44 -0.47 1.56 -3.11
CA VAL A 44 -1.74 2.15 -3.59
C VAL A 44 -2.73 1.07 -4.03
N ALA A 45 -2.27 0.05 -4.75
CA ALA A 45 -3.11 -1.05 -5.21
C ALA A 45 -3.74 -1.84 -4.06
N VAL A 46 -2.98 -2.13 -3.00
CA VAL A 46 -3.50 -2.83 -1.81
C VAL A 46 -4.53 -1.99 -1.06
N PHE A 47 -4.28 -0.69 -0.87
CA PHE A 47 -5.27 0.19 -0.24
C PHE A 47 -6.53 0.34 -1.11
N LEU A 48 -6.38 0.37 -2.43
CA LEU A 48 -7.50 0.37 -3.37
C LEU A 48 -8.32 -0.91 -3.27
N ALA A 49 -7.68 -2.09 -3.28
CA ALA A 49 -8.34 -3.38 -3.10
C ALA A 49 -9.11 -3.44 -1.77
N ARG A 50 -8.49 -2.99 -0.67
CA ARG A 50 -9.14 -2.94 0.65
C ARG A 50 -10.40 -2.07 0.67
N ARG A 51 -10.36 -0.93 -0.02
CA ARG A 51 -11.49 0.02 -0.06
C ARG A 51 -12.65 -0.49 -0.93
N LEU A 52 -12.38 -1.41 -1.85
CA LEU A 52 -13.35 -1.86 -2.85
C LEU A 52 -13.79 -3.30 -2.58
N HIS A 53 -13.07 -4.29 -3.10
CA HIS A 53 -13.53 -5.69 -3.18
C HIS A 53 -12.89 -6.63 -2.16
N ALA A 54 -11.85 -6.21 -1.45
CA ALA A 54 -11.09 -7.04 -0.51
C ALA A 54 -11.02 -6.43 0.91
N PRO A 55 -12.15 -6.08 1.55
CA PRO A 55 -12.16 -5.40 2.86
C PRO A 55 -11.55 -6.22 4.01
N ARG A 56 -11.49 -7.56 3.89
CA ARG A 56 -10.92 -8.46 4.90
C ARG A 56 -9.45 -8.81 4.65
N LEU A 57 -8.80 -8.22 3.63
CA LEU A 57 -7.37 -8.47 3.39
C LEU A 57 -6.52 -8.11 4.62
N VAL A 58 -5.43 -8.84 4.81
CA VAL A 58 -4.43 -8.59 5.85
C VAL A 58 -3.17 -8.04 5.20
N LEU A 59 -2.86 -6.77 5.43
CA LEU A 59 -1.61 -6.15 4.96
C LEU A 59 -0.57 -6.19 6.06
N ILE A 60 0.59 -6.72 5.73
CA ILE A 60 1.80 -6.60 6.53
C ILE A 60 2.68 -5.60 5.79
N GLU A 61 2.92 -4.46 6.43
CA GLU A 61 3.78 -3.41 5.90
C GLU A 61 5.24 -3.76 6.14
N VAL A 62 6.11 -3.43 5.18
CA VAL A 62 7.58 -3.51 5.36
C VAL A 62 8.11 -2.55 6.44
N ALA A 63 7.31 -1.53 6.78
CA ALA A 63 7.54 -0.66 7.93
C ALA A 63 7.23 -1.34 9.28
N GLY A 64 6.69 -2.56 9.25
CA GLY A 64 6.45 -3.40 10.41
C GLY A 64 5.07 -3.25 11.03
N SER A 65 4.10 -2.61 10.36
CA SER A 65 2.72 -2.52 10.84
C SER A 65 1.82 -3.58 10.20
N VAL A 66 0.74 -3.95 10.91
CA VAL A 66 -0.26 -4.90 10.43
C VAL A 66 -1.62 -4.22 10.34
N ASN A 67 -2.20 -4.21 9.13
CA ASN A 67 -3.47 -3.58 8.83
C ASN A 67 -3.59 -2.12 9.30
N PRO A 68 -2.65 -1.25 8.88
CA PRO A 68 -2.75 0.16 9.24
C PRO A 68 -3.99 0.81 8.64
N ARG A 69 -4.43 1.87 9.30
CA ARG A 69 -5.59 2.68 8.91
C ARG A 69 -5.15 4.14 8.75
N PRO A 70 -4.29 4.44 7.78
CA PRO A 70 -3.77 5.79 7.60
C PRO A 70 -4.90 6.78 7.34
N ARG A 71 -4.82 7.98 7.93
CA ARG A 71 -5.83 9.05 7.79
C ARG A 71 -5.83 9.69 6.40
N PHE A 72 -4.71 9.58 5.69
CA PHE A 72 -4.51 10.04 4.32
C PHE A 72 -3.59 9.08 3.59
N MET A 73 -3.59 9.10 2.25
CA MET A 73 -2.69 8.24 1.49
C MET A 73 -1.22 8.63 1.78
N PRO A 74 -0.40 7.71 2.30
CA PRO A 74 0.98 8.03 2.68
C PRO A 74 1.84 8.39 1.47
N ARG A 75 2.80 9.30 1.66
CA ARG A 75 3.67 9.80 0.55
C ARG A 75 4.82 8.86 0.22
N SER A 76 5.14 7.97 1.15
CA SER A 76 6.23 7.01 1.08
C SER A 76 5.74 5.65 1.57
N THR A 77 6.36 4.57 1.10
CA THR A 77 6.13 3.21 1.63
C THR A 77 6.72 3.00 3.02
N HIS A 78 7.28 4.05 3.63
CA HIS A 78 7.81 4.05 4.99
C HIS A 78 7.36 5.31 5.76
N ASP A 79 6.26 5.91 5.32
CA ASP A 79 5.67 7.07 5.97
C ASP A 79 5.11 6.67 7.36
N PRO A 80 5.35 7.44 8.44
CA PRO A 80 4.85 7.12 9.78
C PRO A 80 3.33 6.93 9.87
N GLU A 81 2.56 7.50 8.93
CA GLU A 81 1.12 7.29 8.87
C GLU A 81 0.76 5.80 8.62
N LEU A 82 1.67 5.00 8.06
CA LEU A 82 1.55 3.54 7.95
C LEU A 82 1.61 2.83 9.29
N CYS A 83 1.92 3.49 10.41
CA CYS A 83 1.77 2.91 11.75
C CYS A 83 0.44 3.31 12.42
N HIS A 84 -0.32 4.23 11.83
CA HIS A 84 -1.54 4.74 12.44
C HIS A 84 -2.64 3.68 12.45
N GLY A 85 -3.24 3.43 13.63
CA GLY A 85 -4.33 2.49 13.80
C GLY A 85 -3.96 1.03 13.48
N THR A 86 -2.66 0.71 13.46
CA THR A 86 -2.17 -0.66 13.24
C THR A 86 -2.67 -1.61 14.33
N ALA A 87 -2.96 -2.85 13.95
CA ALA A 87 -3.39 -3.89 14.89
C ALA A 87 -2.23 -4.46 15.70
N ALA A 88 -1.03 -4.49 15.12
CA ALA A 88 0.19 -5.01 15.74
C ALA A 88 1.44 -4.39 15.09
N LEU A 89 2.58 -4.60 15.74
CA LEU A 89 3.90 -4.44 15.13
C LEU A 89 4.47 -5.83 14.87
N PHE A 90 5.04 -6.01 13.69
CA PHE A 90 5.47 -7.29 13.15
C PHE A 90 6.82 -7.07 12.46
N SER A 91 7.87 -7.77 12.88
CA SER A 91 9.19 -7.51 12.31
C SER A 91 9.28 -8.07 10.89
N ASN A 92 10.22 -7.55 10.10
CA ASN A 92 10.47 -8.11 8.77
C ASN A 92 10.98 -9.57 8.85
N ALA A 93 11.71 -9.94 9.92
CA ALA A 93 12.10 -11.32 10.14
C ALA A 93 10.87 -12.22 10.29
N ASP A 94 9.91 -11.82 11.14
CA ASP A 94 8.65 -12.54 11.31
C ASP A 94 7.85 -12.61 9.99
N ALA A 95 7.88 -11.56 9.17
CA ALA A 95 7.23 -11.52 7.85
C ALA A 95 7.82 -12.49 6.84
N TYR A 96 9.13 -12.74 6.90
CA TYR A 96 9.78 -13.71 6.03
C TYR A 96 9.57 -15.16 6.48
N ASP A 97 9.14 -15.38 7.73
CA ASP A 97 8.86 -16.70 8.30
C ASP A 97 7.40 -17.20 8.06
N LEU A 98 6.53 -16.37 7.45
CA LEU A 98 5.10 -16.68 7.19
C LEU A 98 4.85 -17.54 5.95
#